data_AF-A0A1Y1JP24-F1
#
_entry.id   AF-A0A1Y1JP24-F1
#
_cell.length_a   1.000
_cell.length_b   1.000
_cell.length_c   1.000
_cell.angle_alpha   90.00
_cell.angle_beta   90.00
_cell.angle_gamma   90.00
#
_symmetry.space_group_name_H-M   'P 1'
#
loop_
_entity.id
_entity.type
_entity.pdbx_description
1 polymer ?
#
loop_
_entity_poly.entity_id
_entity_poly.type
_entity_poly.pdbx_seq_one_letter_code
_entity_poly.pdbx_strand_id
1 'polypeptide(L)'
;MALANYEFVEFFPECNKIIDGYVSGENCHQVFYDEFFDQHNISNIKLDKKKCSAAMSYLIYIDYNNILPNISKKSGFSYFYYWIHNELKSINKRENTQKVYKAFIKDHNRIYTIHDYDKYKEIFFNDNELEELKTLYDMYKCLHNIKDIGISNEETSFCNTVLSYFSAYSTCFRSEIKMIKNKWNNIDEELGILEPSESFNSNTKWMYNILYNSDYIFYLINNLELAFLLNLIYIFRSIPQ
;
A
#
# COMPACT_ATOMS: atom_id res chain seq x y z
N MET A 1 5.41 -16.36 -3.23
CA MET A 1 4.05 -15.78 -3.16
C MET A 1 4.03 -14.53 -2.27
N ALA A 2 5.02 -13.64 -2.38
CA ALA A 2 5.17 -12.48 -1.47
C ALA A 2 4.87 -11.12 -2.13
N LEU A 3 4.96 -11.02 -3.46
CA LEU A 3 4.85 -9.74 -4.18
C LEU A 3 3.40 -9.21 -4.31
N ALA A 4 2.38 -10.08 -4.28
CA ALA A 4 0.97 -9.69 -4.42
C ALA A 4 0.36 -9.03 -3.17
N ASN A 5 1.19 -8.75 -2.15
CA ASN A 5 0.76 -8.22 -0.85
C ASN A 5 1.33 -6.84 -0.54
N TYR A 6 1.84 -6.08 -1.51
CA TYR A 6 2.34 -4.73 -1.23
C TYR A 6 1.57 -3.61 -1.92
N GLU A 7 0.71 -3.95 -2.89
CA GLU A 7 -0.22 -3.00 -3.52
C GLU A 7 -1.11 -2.30 -2.49
N PHE A 8 -1.36 -2.91 -1.33
CA PHE A 8 -2.22 -2.30 -0.32
C PHE A 8 -1.56 -1.25 0.58
N VAL A 9 -0.23 -1.12 0.56
CA VAL A 9 0.50 -0.18 1.42
C VAL A 9 0.12 1.27 1.11
N GLU A 10 -0.25 1.57 -0.14
CA GLU A 10 -0.68 2.91 -0.52
C GLU A 10 -1.93 3.40 0.23
N PHE A 11 -2.75 2.47 0.74
CA PHE A 11 -3.95 2.78 1.49
C PHE A 11 -3.72 2.89 3.00
N PHE A 12 -2.55 2.46 3.50
CA PHE A 12 -2.23 2.47 4.92
C PHE A 12 -2.29 3.86 5.56
N PRO A 13 -1.87 4.97 4.91
CA PRO A 13 -2.05 6.30 5.49
C PRO A 13 -3.51 6.64 5.75
N GLU A 14 -4.41 6.30 4.83
CA GLU A 14 -5.84 6.57 5.01
C GLU A 14 -6.42 5.68 6.11
N CYS A 15 -6.09 4.39 6.11
CA CYS A 15 -6.45 3.48 7.20
C CYS A 15 -5.96 4.00 8.57
N ASN A 16 -4.74 4.54 8.62
CA ASN A 16 -4.15 5.12 9.83
C ASN A 16 -4.93 6.35 10.31
N LYS A 17 -5.28 7.27 9.40
CA LYS A 17 -6.12 8.43 9.75
C LYS A 17 -7.46 8.01 10.34
N ILE A 18 -8.11 6.99 9.76
CA ILE A 18 -9.41 6.49 10.21
C ILE A 18 -9.29 5.92 11.63
N ILE A 19 -8.35 5.00 11.87
CA ILE A 19 -8.22 4.37 13.19
C ILE A 19 -7.76 5.38 14.25
N ASP A 20 -6.86 6.31 13.92
CA ASP A 20 -6.39 7.35 14.84
C ASP A 20 -7.50 8.35 15.19
N GLY A 21 -8.40 8.66 14.24
CA GLY A 21 -9.61 9.45 14.51
C GLY A 21 -10.50 8.79 15.57
N TYR A 22 -10.68 7.46 15.47
CA TYR A 22 -11.43 6.71 16.50
C TYR A 22 -10.68 6.65 17.84
N VAL A 23 -9.36 6.47 17.85
CA VAL A 23 -8.54 6.47 19.08
C VAL A 23 -8.61 7.83 19.79
N SER A 24 -8.63 8.92 19.01
CA SER A 24 -8.72 10.30 19.52
C SER A 24 -10.11 10.64 20.09
N GLY A 25 -11.10 9.78 19.85
CA GLY A 25 -12.41 9.84 20.50
C GLY A 25 -13.50 10.50 19.67
N GLU A 26 -13.32 10.66 18.35
CA GLU A 26 -14.29 11.39 17.54
C GLU A 26 -15.65 10.69 17.44
N ASN A 27 -15.73 9.36 17.46
CA ASN A 27 -17.00 8.61 17.41
C ASN A 27 -16.79 7.13 17.81
N CYS A 28 -16.59 6.85 19.10
CA CYS A 28 -16.29 5.49 19.52
C CYS A 28 -17.55 4.74 19.98
N HIS A 29 -17.88 3.62 19.33
CA HIS A 29 -18.91 2.72 19.85
C HIS A 29 -18.44 2.13 21.19
N GLN A 30 -19.27 2.19 22.22
CA GLN A 30 -18.98 1.52 23.48
C GLN A 30 -19.07 0.01 23.27
N VAL A 31 -17.91 -0.62 23.10
CA VAL A 31 -17.78 -2.07 23.12
C VAL A 31 -17.70 -2.53 24.58
N PHE A 32 -18.29 -3.68 24.89
CA PHE A 32 -18.13 -4.38 26.17
C PHE A 32 -16.68 -4.88 26.31
N TYR A 33 -15.79 -3.96 26.66
CA TYR A 33 -14.34 -4.16 26.73
C TYR A 33 -13.95 -5.25 27.72
N ASP A 34 -14.57 -5.26 28.90
CA ASP A 34 -14.16 -6.13 30.00
C ASP A 34 -14.41 -7.61 29.66
N GLU A 35 -15.47 -7.91 28.91
CA GLU A 35 -15.78 -9.29 28.53
C GLU A 35 -15.03 -9.76 27.30
N PHE A 36 -14.55 -8.85 26.43
CA PHE A 36 -13.90 -9.22 25.18
C PHE A 36 -12.69 -10.14 25.42
N PHE A 37 -11.76 -9.73 26.26
CA PHE A 37 -10.53 -10.49 26.46
C PHE A 37 -10.76 -11.83 27.16
N ASP A 38 -11.73 -11.86 28.09
CA ASP A 38 -12.11 -13.09 28.80
C ASP A 38 -12.82 -14.08 27.88
N GLN A 39 -13.75 -13.62 27.04
CA GLN A 39 -14.50 -14.47 26.09
C GLN A 39 -13.60 -15.19 25.07
N HIS A 40 -12.43 -14.62 24.75
CA HIS A 40 -11.47 -15.19 23.79
C HIS A 40 -10.24 -15.84 24.43
N ASN A 41 -10.23 -16.04 25.76
CA ASN A 41 -9.10 -16.62 26.49
C ASN A 41 -7.77 -15.85 26.27
N ILE A 42 -7.84 -14.52 26.23
CA ILE A 42 -6.70 -13.60 26.03
C ILE A 42 -6.63 -12.54 27.13
N SER A 43 -7.10 -12.86 28.34
CA SER A 43 -7.17 -11.96 29.50
C SER A 43 -5.81 -11.44 29.99
N ASN A 44 -4.72 -12.12 29.63
CA ASN A 44 -3.35 -11.67 29.89
C ASN A 44 -2.88 -10.54 28.95
N ILE A 45 -3.71 -10.14 27.98
CA ILE A 45 -3.48 -9.04 27.05
C ILE A 45 -4.43 -7.92 27.44
N LYS A 46 -3.90 -6.72 27.68
CA LYS A 46 -4.70 -5.53 27.96
C LYS A 46 -4.30 -4.42 27.00
N LEU A 47 -5.11 -4.23 25.96
CA LEU A 47 -5.05 -3.02 25.14
C LEU A 47 -5.77 -1.89 25.86
N ASP A 48 -5.41 -0.63 25.65
CA ASP A 48 -6.18 0.48 26.19
C ASP A 48 -7.67 0.40 25.74
N LYS A 49 -8.60 0.78 26.63
CA LYS A 49 -10.04 0.69 26.36
C LYS A 49 -10.44 1.48 25.11
N LYS A 50 -9.88 2.68 24.92
CA LYS A 50 -10.15 3.49 23.72
C LYS A 50 -9.63 2.79 22.47
N LYS A 51 -8.44 2.19 22.53
CA LYS A 51 -7.86 1.44 21.41
C LYS A 51 -8.70 0.21 21.03
N CYS A 52 -9.21 -0.53 22.01
CA CYS A 52 -10.10 -1.66 21.75
C CYS A 52 -11.42 -1.22 21.09
N SER A 53 -12.01 -0.13 21.57
CA SER A 53 -13.24 0.39 20.97
C SER A 53 -12.99 1.03 19.59
N ALA A 54 -11.82 1.65 19.37
CA ALA A 54 -11.38 2.13 18.07
C ALA A 54 -11.16 0.99 17.06
N ALA A 55 -10.55 -0.11 17.51
CA ALA A 55 -10.34 -1.30 16.70
C ALA A 55 -11.67 -1.86 16.15
N MET A 56 -12.70 -1.93 17.00
CA MET A 56 -14.02 -2.38 16.58
C MET A 56 -14.70 -1.38 15.63
N SER A 57 -14.60 -0.08 15.93
CA SER A 57 -15.18 0.99 15.08
C SER A 57 -14.53 1.00 13.69
N TYR A 58 -13.22 0.77 13.62
CA TYR A 58 -12.49 0.60 12.38
C TYR A 58 -12.97 -0.63 11.58
N LEU A 59 -13.21 -1.77 12.24
CA LEU A 59 -13.74 -2.96 11.56
C LEU A 59 -15.14 -2.73 10.97
N ILE A 60 -16.01 -2.05 11.71
CA ILE A 60 -17.32 -1.61 11.20
C ILE A 60 -17.11 -0.73 9.97
N TYR A 61 -16.20 0.25 10.05
CA TYR A 61 -15.90 1.13 8.94
C TYR A 61 -15.46 0.37 7.69
N ILE A 62 -14.49 -0.54 7.80
CA ILE A 62 -13.96 -1.30 6.65
C ILE A 62 -15.02 -2.23 6.06
N ASP A 63 -15.93 -2.76 6.87
CA ASP A 63 -16.94 -3.69 6.39
C ASP A 63 -18.14 -3.01 5.71
N TYR A 64 -18.66 -1.94 6.33
CA TYR A 64 -19.82 -1.22 5.83
C TYR A 64 -19.49 -0.26 4.68
N ASN A 65 -18.28 0.29 4.61
CA ASN A 65 -17.89 1.23 3.57
C ASN A 65 -17.49 0.54 2.25
N ASN A 66 -18.44 -0.13 1.61
CA ASN A 66 -18.40 -0.27 0.14
C ASN A 66 -18.52 1.11 -0.56
N ILE A 67 -18.79 2.18 0.20
CA ILE A 67 -19.13 3.52 -0.27
C ILE A 67 -17.89 4.41 -0.49
N LEU A 68 -16.79 4.16 0.22
CA LEU A 68 -15.56 4.93 -0.02
C LEU A 68 -14.73 4.21 -1.09
N PRO A 69 -14.58 4.78 -2.29
CA PRO A 69 -14.02 4.10 -3.45
C PRO A 69 -12.55 3.72 -3.31
N ASN A 70 -11.89 4.13 -2.21
CA ASN A 70 -10.44 4.20 -2.16
C ASN A 70 -9.78 3.13 -1.29
N ILE A 71 -10.47 2.37 -0.44
CA ILE A 71 -9.80 1.35 0.38
C ILE A 71 -10.39 -0.02 0.07
N SER A 72 -9.58 -0.90 -0.53
CA SER A 72 -10.01 -2.28 -0.71
C SER A 72 -10.18 -2.99 0.65
N LYS A 73 -11.17 -3.87 0.79
CA LYS A 73 -11.35 -4.66 2.02
C LYS A 73 -10.07 -5.39 2.44
N LYS A 74 -9.36 -6.00 1.47
CA LYS A 74 -8.06 -6.66 1.71
C LYS A 74 -7.06 -5.68 2.34
N SER A 75 -6.93 -4.47 1.81
CA SER A 75 -6.06 -3.43 2.35
C SER A 75 -6.44 -3.03 3.77
N GLY A 76 -7.73 -2.83 4.02
CA GLY A 76 -8.26 -2.45 5.34
C GLY A 76 -7.95 -3.48 6.42
N PHE A 77 -8.19 -4.77 6.13
CA PHE A 77 -7.89 -5.87 7.06
C PHE A 77 -6.38 -6.12 7.21
N SER A 78 -5.59 -6.00 6.14
CA SER A 78 -4.12 -6.08 6.22
C SER A 78 -3.54 -5.00 7.13
N TYR A 79 -4.01 -3.75 6.97
CA TYR A 79 -3.61 -2.65 7.84
C TYR A 79 -4.03 -2.91 9.29
N PHE A 80 -5.24 -3.42 9.52
CA PHE A 80 -5.73 -3.73 10.86
C PHE A 80 -4.83 -4.74 11.60
N TYR A 81 -4.40 -5.80 10.90
CA TYR A 81 -3.45 -6.75 11.44
C TYR A 81 -2.11 -6.08 11.81
N TYR A 82 -1.57 -5.27 10.90
CA TYR A 82 -0.35 -4.49 11.11
C TYR A 82 -0.47 -3.55 12.32
N TRP A 83 -1.60 -2.87 12.47
CA TRP A 83 -1.87 -1.98 13.60
C TRP A 83 -1.90 -2.73 14.93
N ILE A 84 -2.64 -3.86 15.01
CA ILE A 84 -2.66 -4.72 16.21
C ILE A 84 -1.25 -5.19 16.56
N HIS A 85 -0.46 -5.59 15.56
CA HIS A 85 0.91 -6.04 15.79
C HIS A 85 1.74 -4.97 16.49
N ASN A 86 1.70 -3.73 15.99
CA ASN A 86 2.46 -2.62 16.57
C ASN A 86 1.98 -2.27 17.99
N GLU A 87 0.67 -2.29 18.21
CA GLU A 87 0.07 -2.09 19.52
C GLU A 87 0.56 -3.12 20.54
N LEU A 88 0.55 -4.40 20.17
CA LEU A 88 1.02 -5.48 21.04
C LEU A 88 2.55 -5.51 21.18
N LYS A 89 3.29 -5.10 20.14
CA LYS A 89 4.75 -4.94 20.19
C LYS A 89 5.14 -3.92 21.25
N SER A 90 4.39 -2.82 21.39
CA SER A 90 4.65 -1.78 22.41
C SER A 90 4.53 -2.27 23.86
N ILE A 91 3.76 -3.34 24.10
CA ILE A 91 3.58 -3.95 25.43
C ILE A 91 4.25 -5.33 25.56
N ASN A 92 5.19 -5.67 24.68
CA ASN A 92 5.90 -6.96 24.65
C ASN A 92 4.97 -8.18 24.59
N LYS A 93 3.92 -8.11 23.76
CA LYS A 93 2.93 -9.19 23.53
C LYS A 93 2.72 -9.51 22.05
N ARG A 94 3.69 -9.20 21.19
CA ARG A 94 3.58 -9.36 19.72
C ARG A 94 3.21 -10.77 19.28
N GLU A 95 3.61 -11.79 20.03
CA GLU A 95 3.31 -13.21 19.77
C GLU A 95 1.81 -13.52 19.81
N ASN A 96 0.99 -12.62 20.38
CA ASN A 96 -0.45 -12.77 20.46
C ASN A 96 -1.21 -12.01 19.35
N THR A 97 -0.52 -11.33 18.43
CA THR A 97 -1.13 -10.56 17.33
C THR A 97 -2.19 -11.35 16.60
N GLN A 98 -1.87 -12.57 16.17
CA GLN A 98 -2.81 -13.42 15.46
C GLN A 98 -4.05 -13.77 16.28
N LYS A 99 -3.88 -14.04 17.58
CA LYS A 99 -4.99 -14.39 18.47
C LYS A 99 -5.92 -13.20 18.69
N VAL A 100 -5.35 -12.02 18.95
CA VAL A 100 -6.10 -10.78 19.16
C VAL A 100 -6.83 -10.36 17.89
N TYR A 101 -6.15 -10.40 16.73
CA TYR A 101 -6.78 -10.16 15.42
C TYR A 101 -7.98 -11.08 15.21
N LYS A 102 -7.80 -12.40 15.35
CA LYS A 102 -8.90 -13.37 15.20
C LYS A 102 -10.07 -13.11 16.16
N ALA A 103 -9.79 -12.70 17.40
CA ALA A 103 -10.82 -12.37 18.39
C ALA A 103 -11.67 -11.17 17.93
N PHE A 104 -11.03 -10.08 17.48
CA PHE A 104 -11.74 -8.91 16.96
C PHE A 104 -12.60 -9.26 15.74
N ILE A 105 -12.03 -9.97 14.77
CA ILE A 105 -12.72 -10.37 13.55
C ILE A 105 -13.91 -11.28 13.88
N LYS A 106 -13.76 -12.22 14.81
CA LYS A 106 -14.82 -13.13 15.26
C LYS A 106 -15.97 -12.39 15.93
N ASP A 107 -15.68 -11.43 16.80
CA ASP A 107 -16.72 -10.65 17.49
C ASP A 107 -17.43 -9.68 16.56
N HIS A 108 -16.69 -9.06 15.65
CA HIS A 108 -17.25 -8.24 14.57
C HIS A 108 -18.25 -9.05 13.75
N ASN A 109 -17.89 -10.26 13.35
CA ASN A 109 -18.80 -11.14 12.62
C ASN A 109 -20.02 -11.58 13.44
N ARG A 110 -19.84 -11.87 14.74
CA ARG A 110 -20.95 -12.22 15.64
C ARG A 110 -21.98 -11.09 15.75
N ILE A 111 -21.53 -9.84 15.78
CA ILE A 111 -22.39 -8.68 16.01
C ILE A 111 -23.06 -8.22 14.71
N TYR A 112 -22.33 -8.19 13.59
CA TYR A 112 -22.78 -7.54 12.35
C TYR A 112 -23.13 -8.49 11.20
N THR A 113 -22.95 -9.82 11.36
CA THR A 113 -23.27 -10.85 10.36
C THR A 113 -22.66 -10.57 8.98
N ILE A 114 -21.33 -10.69 8.89
CA ILE A 114 -20.58 -10.30 7.70
C ILE A 114 -20.59 -11.44 6.68
N HIS A 115 -21.10 -11.15 5.48
CA HIS A 115 -20.88 -12.01 4.33
C HIS A 115 -19.40 -11.87 3.90
N ASP A 116 -18.67 -12.99 3.80
CA ASP A 116 -17.23 -13.09 3.44
C ASP A 116 -16.19 -13.01 4.57
N TYR A 117 -16.58 -13.18 5.83
CA TYR A 117 -15.66 -13.33 6.97
C TYR A 117 -14.50 -14.30 6.70
N ASP A 118 -14.81 -15.43 6.07
CA ASP A 118 -13.86 -16.52 5.84
C ASP A 118 -12.67 -16.12 4.96
N LYS A 119 -12.81 -15.07 4.14
CA LYS A 119 -11.73 -14.59 3.27
C LYS A 119 -10.64 -13.84 4.03
N TYR A 120 -10.99 -13.15 5.12
CA TYR A 120 -10.09 -12.24 5.83
C TYR A 120 -9.58 -12.81 7.16
N LYS A 121 -10.21 -13.89 7.66
CA LYS A 121 -9.73 -14.61 8.85
C LYS A 121 -8.32 -15.16 8.69
N GLU A 122 -7.87 -15.36 7.44
CA GLU A 122 -6.58 -15.98 7.09
C GLU A 122 -5.47 -14.98 6.77
N ILE A 123 -5.73 -13.67 6.93
CA ILE A 123 -4.66 -12.66 6.81
C ILE A 123 -3.72 -12.82 7.99
N PHE A 124 -2.54 -13.36 7.71
CA PHE A 124 -1.45 -13.51 8.65
C PHE A 124 -0.15 -13.07 7.98
N PHE A 125 0.61 -12.28 8.71
CA PHE A 125 1.97 -11.93 8.34
C PHE A 125 2.88 -12.50 9.42
N ASN A 126 3.97 -13.14 9.01
CA ASN A 126 5.04 -13.46 9.95
C ASN A 126 5.85 -12.20 10.30
N ASP A 127 6.70 -12.27 11.33
CA ASP A 127 7.48 -11.12 11.81
C ASP A 127 8.32 -10.48 10.68
N ASN A 128 8.89 -11.28 9.77
CA ASN A 128 9.68 -10.75 8.66
C ASN A 128 8.79 -10.00 7.65
N GLU A 129 7.63 -10.56 7.30
CA GLU A 129 6.66 -9.89 6.42
C GLU A 129 6.15 -8.57 7.01
N LEU A 130 6.00 -8.50 8.34
CA LEU A 130 5.59 -7.27 9.04
C LEU A 130 6.69 -6.20 9.05
N GLU A 131 7.95 -6.58 9.25
CA GLU A 131 9.06 -5.63 9.18
C GLU A 131 9.28 -5.13 7.73
N GLU A 132 9.08 -5.98 6.72
CA GLU A 132 9.06 -5.56 5.32
C GLU A 132 7.90 -4.61 5.02
N LEU A 133 6.70 -4.94 5.51
CA LEU A 133 5.52 -4.10 5.36
C LEU A 133 5.71 -2.74 6.04
N LYS A 134 6.32 -2.74 7.23
CA LYS A 134 6.71 -1.51 7.93
C LYS A 134 7.69 -0.69 7.11
N THR A 135 8.76 -1.32 6.62
CA THR A 135 9.78 -0.65 5.79
C THR A 135 9.14 0.00 4.57
N LEU A 136 8.22 -0.71 3.92
CA LEU A 136 7.47 -0.19 2.77
C LEU A 136 6.57 0.98 3.11
N TYR A 137 5.86 0.88 4.24
CA TYR A 137 5.01 1.96 4.71
C TYR A 137 5.82 3.20 5.08
N ASP A 138 6.97 3.02 5.74
CA ASP A 138 7.90 4.09 6.08
C ASP A 138 8.46 4.76 4.81
N MET A 139 8.85 3.96 3.80
CA MET A 139 9.26 4.48 2.48
C MET A 139 8.14 5.24 1.78
N TYR A 140 6.91 4.70 1.79
CA TYR A 140 5.75 5.35 1.20
C TYR A 140 5.48 6.72 1.87
N LYS A 141 5.52 6.77 3.21
CA LYS A 141 5.39 8.01 3.98
C LYS A 141 6.47 9.01 3.58
N CYS A 142 7.73 8.59 3.48
CA CYS A 142 8.80 9.49 3.03
C CYS A 142 8.49 10.10 1.67
N LEU A 143 8.04 9.30 0.69
CA LEU A 143 7.73 9.78 -0.66
C LEU A 143 6.51 10.72 -0.70
N HIS A 144 5.51 10.50 0.15
CA HIS A 144 4.27 11.28 0.16
C HIS A 144 4.34 12.53 1.05
N ASN A 145 5.00 12.47 2.21
CA ASN A 145 5.15 13.60 3.14
C ASN A 145 5.97 14.76 2.54
N ILE A 146 6.68 14.55 1.43
CA ILE A 146 7.39 15.63 0.72
C ILE A 146 6.42 16.51 -0.06
N LYS A 147 5.26 15.97 -0.45
CA LYS A 147 4.22 16.74 -1.13
C LYS A 147 3.51 17.69 -0.15
N ASP A 148 3.43 17.30 1.12
CA ASP A 148 2.80 18.07 2.20
C ASP A 148 3.87 18.64 3.15
N ILE A 149 4.31 19.88 2.86
CA ILE A 149 5.46 20.63 3.39
C ILE A 149 5.50 20.76 4.94
N GLY A 150 5.76 19.68 5.68
CA GLY A 150 5.74 19.70 7.15
C GLY A 150 6.48 18.56 7.86
N ILE A 151 7.63 18.10 7.33
CA ILE A 151 8.40 17.00 7.93
C ILE A 151 9.17 17.49 9.18
N SER A 152 9.10 16.72 10.27
CA SER A 152 9.89 16.93 11.49
C SER A 152 11.33 16.42 11.36
N ASN A 153 12.28 17.02 12.09
CA ASN A 153 13.73 16.90 11.85
C ASN A 153 14.37 15.51 12.08
N GLU A 154 13.72 14.55 12.73
CA GLU A 154 14.33 13.23 13.04
C GLU A 154 14.10 12.17 11.95
N GLU A 155 13.08 12.33 11.10
CA GLU A 155 12.80 11.41 9.98
C GLU A 155 13.66 11.71 8.73
N THR A 156 14.50 12.75 8.78
CA THR A 156 15.12 13.30 7.58
C THR A 156 16.20 12.39 7.02
N SER A 157 17.00 11.66 7.81
CA SER A 157 18.13 10.90 7.26
C SER A 157 17.69 9.69 6.42
N PHE A 158 16.73 8.90 6.93
CA PHE A 158 16.14 7.77 6.20
C PHE A 158 15.39 8.27 4.96
N CYS A 159 14.51 9.26 5.10
CA CYS A 159 13.77 9.79 3.97
C CYS A 159 14.69 10.43 2.92
N ASN A 160 15.73 11.18 3.33
CA ASN A 160 16.73 11.72 2.39
C ASN A 160 17.47 10.60 1.65
N THR A 161 17.76 9.50 2.33
CA THR A 161 18.39 8.33 1.70
C THR A 161 17.46 7.71 0.67
N VAL A 162 16.21 7.39 1.04
CA VAL A 162 15.18 6.87 0.13
C VAL A 162 15.01 7.80 -1.07
N LEU A 163 14.99 9.12 -0.84
CA LEU A 163 14.88 10.11 -1.90
C LEU A 163 16.09 10.18 -2.81
N SER A 164 17.29 10.06 -2.26
CA SER A 164 18.51 10.06 -3.06
C SER A 164 18.50 8.87 -4.04
N TYR A 165 18.10 7.68 -3.56
CA TYR A 165 17.93 6.50 -4.40
C TYR A 165 16.81 6.68 -5.43
N PHE A 166 15.66 7.21 -5.01
CA PHE A 166 14.53 7.50 -5.90
C PHE A 166 14.92 8.47 -7.02
N SER A 167 15.63 9.55 -6.68
CA SER A 167 16.09 10.58 -7.61
C SER A 167 17.14 10.06 -8.58
N ALA A 168 18.15 9.33 -8.08
CA ALA A 168 19.18 8.71 -8.90
C ALA A 168 18.57 7.73 -9.91
N TYR A 169 17.65 6.88 -9.46
CA TYR A 169 16.97 5.94 -10.33
C TYR A 169 16.07 6.64 -11.35
N SER A 170 15.25 7.62 -10.92
CA SER A 170 14.39 8.40 -11.81
C SER A 170 15.18 9.10 -12.90
N THR A 171 16.37 9.59 -12.58
CA THR A 171 17.29 10.22 -13.55
C THR A 171 17.81 9.20 -14.56
N CYS A 172 18.26 8.03 -14.08
CA CYS A 172 18.70 6.93 -14.95
C CYS A 172 17.58 6.50 -15.91
N PHE A 173 16.40 6.24 -15.36
CA PHE A 173 15.23 5.80 -16.13
C PHE A 173 14.78 6.81 -17.18
N ARG A 174 14.75 8.11 -16.84
CA ARG A 174 14.46 9.18 -17.81
C ARG A 174 15.48 9.24 -18.93
N SER A 175 16.76 8.96 -18.63
CA SER A 175 17.81 8.93 -19.64
C SER A 175 17.63 7.76 -20.62
N GLU A 176 17.23 6.59 -20.13
CA GLU A 176 16.92 5.42 -20.96
C GLU A 176 15.71 5.67 -21.87
N ILE A 177 14.62 6.23 -21.33
CA ILE A 177 13.44 6.62 -22.13
C ILE A 177 13.84 7.60 -23.23
N LYS A 178 14.66 8.61 -22.89
CA LYS A 178 15.13 9.60 -23.88
C LYS A 178 15.96 8.93 -24.98
N MET A 179 16.82 7.97 -24.65
CA MET A 179 17.59 7.21 -25.63
C MET A 179 16.69 6.39 -26.56
N ILE A 180 15.68 5.71 -26.00
CA ILE A 180 14.70 4.95 -26.78
C ILE A 180 13.94 5.88 -27.72
N LYS A 181 13.43 7.01 -27.22
CA LYS A 181 12.73 8.01 -28.03
C LYS A 181 13.57 8.54 -29.19
N ASN A 182 14.84 8.84 -28.95
CA ASN A 182 15.75 9.31 -29.99
C ASN A 182 15.99 8.23 -31.07
N LYS A 183 16.10 6.94 -30.69
CA LYS A 183 16.22 5.84 -31.66
C LYS A 183 14.99 5.74 -32.56
N TRP A 184 13.79 5.87 -31.99
CA TRP A 184 12.55 5.86 -32.76
C TRP A 184 12.43 7.05 -33.71
N ASN A 185 12.75 8.26 -33.25
CA ASN A 185 12.75 9.44 -34.12
C ASN A 185 13.68 9.29 -35.32
N ASN A 186 14.87 8.71 -35.14
CA ASN A 186 15.79 8.45 -36.25
C ASN A 186 15.22 7.44 -37.25
N ILE A 187 14.55 6.38 -36.78
CA ILE A 187 13.89 5.39 -37.66
C ILE A 187 12.75 6.04 -38.46
N ASP A 188 11.96 6.90 -37.83
CA ASP A 188 10.88 7.62 -38.49
C ASP A 188 11.41 8.59 -39.57
N GLU A 189 12.52 9.28 -39.29
CA GLU A 189 13.20 10.13 -40.29
C GLU A 189 13.75 9.32 -41.48
N GLU A 190 14.37 8.16 -41.22
CA GLU A 190 14.85 7.26 -42.28
C GLU A 190 13.69 6.70 -43.13
N LEU A 191 12.57 6.34 -42.51
CA LEU A 191 11.38 5.85 -43.22
C LEU A 191 10.64 6.96 -43.98
N GLY A 192 10.65 8.19 -43.47
CA GLY A 192 10.09 9.36 -44.16
C GLY A 192 10.82 9.71 -45.46
N ILE A 193 12.12 9.39 -45.54
CA ILE A 193 12.92 9.49 -46.78
C ILE A 193 12.54 8.38 -47.78
N LEU A 194 12.01 7.25 -47.30
CA LEU A 194 11.65 6.08 -48.09
C LEU A 194 10.18 6.06 -48.53
N GLU A 195 9.41 7.16 -48.37
CA GLU A 195 8.03 7.23 -48.83
C GLU A 195 7.94 6.89 -50.34
N PRO A 196 7.29 5.78 -50.72
CA PRO A 196 7.07 5.45 -52.12
C PRO A 196 6.15 6.50 -52.75
N SER A 197 6.47 6.99 -53.95
CA SER A 197 5.66 7.96 -54.70
C SER A 197 4.31 7.43 -55.18
N GLU A 198 3.85 6.28 -54.68
CA GLU A 198 2.69 5.56 -55.19
C GLU A 198 1.62 5.37 -54.12
N SER A 199 0.38 5.61 -54.52
CA SER A 199 -0.83 5.71 -53.70
C SER A 199 -1.05 4.51 -52.76
N PHE A 200 -0.49 4.56 -51.55
CA PHE A 200 -0.81 3.58 -50.52
C PHE A 200 -2.18 3.87 -49.89
N ASN A 201 -3.01 2.85 -49.92
CA ASN A 201 -4.37 2.81 -49.41
C ASN A 201 -4.39 3.19 -47.91
N SER A 202 -5.30 4.09 -47.50
CA SER A 202 -5.34 4.75 -46.19
C SER A 202 -5.52 3.84 -44.96
N ASN A 203 -5.61 2.53 -45.16
CA ASN A 203 -5.91 1.56 -44.12
C ASN A 203 -4.71 1.07 -43.28
N THR A 204 -3.47 1.40 -43.62
CA THR A 204 -2.28 1.01 -42.80
C THR A 204 -1.79 2.11 -41.86
N LYS A 205 -2.28 3.35 -42.00
CA LYS A 205 -1.80 4.52 -41.23
C LYS A 205 -2.14 4.47 -39.73
N TRP A 206 -3.19 3.75 -39.34
CA TRP A 206 -3.68 3.70 -37.96
C TRP A 206 -2.89 2.75 -37.06
N MET A 207 -2.17 1.78 -37.65
CA MET A 207 -1.38 0.81 -36.88
C MET A 207 -0.13 1.47 -36.26
N TYR A 208 0.40 2.52 -36.88
CA TYR A 208 1.50 3.34 -36.32
C TYR A 208 1.01 4.33 -35.25
N ASN A 209 -0.25 4.77 -35.30
CA ASN A 209 -0.83 5.66 -34.28
C ASN A 209 -1.02 5.00 -32.90
N ILE A 210 -1.07 3.67 -32.82
CA ILE A 210 -1.19 2.94 -31.54
C ILE A 210 0.02 3.20 -30.64
N LEU A 211 1.21 3.42 -31.22
CA LEU A 211 2.45 3.71 -30.48
C LEU A 211 2.59 5.20 -30.09
N TYR A 212 1.80 6.09 -30.70
CA TYR A 212 1.85 7.54 -30.47
C TYR A 212 0.78 8.05 -29.51
N ASN A 213 -0.08 7.18 -28.98
CA ASN A 213 -1.01 7.55 -27.93
C ASN A 213 -0.23 7.83 -26.64
N SER A 214 -0.06 9.12 -26.34
CA SER A 214 0.57 9.61 -25.11
C SER A 214 -0.02 8.98 -23.86
N ASP A 215 -1.30 8.63 -23.91
CA ASP A 215 -2.05 8.05 -22.81
C ASP A 215 -1.59 6.62 -22.48
N TYR A 216 -1.16 5.85 -23.49
CA TYR A 216 -0.61 4.50 -23.27
C TYR A 216 0.80 4.56 -22.66
N ILE A 217 1.60 5.56 -23.06
CA ILE A 217 2.91 5.83 -22.45
C ILE A 217 2.73 6.30 -21.00
N PHE A 218 1.76 7.17 -20.71
CA PHE A 218 1.45 7.58 -19.35
C PHE A 218 1.00 6.42 -18.46
N TYR A 219 0.16 5.53 -19.02
CA TYR A 219 -0.23 4.29 -18.35
C TYR A 219 0.98 3.38 -18.06
N LEU A 220 1.91 3.24 -19.00
CA LEU A 220 3.16 2.51 -18.79
C LEU A 220 4.02 3.16 -17.69
N ILE A 221 4.16 4.48 -17.70
CA ILE A 221 4.93 5.24 -16.70
C ILE A 221 4.34 5.05 -15.29
N ASN A 222 3.02 5.08 -15.14
CA ASN A 222 2.38 4.86 -13.84
C ASN A 222 2.55 3.41 -13.35
N ASN A 223 2.46 2.42 -14.25
CA ASN A 223 2.77 1.03 -13.90
C ASN A 223 4.24 0.81 -13.56
N LEU A 224 5.14 1.64 -14.10
CA LEU A 224 6.56 1.64 -13.79
C LEU A 224 6.87 2.20 -12.40
N GLU A 225 6.09 3.13 -11.86
CA GLU A 225 6.25 3.57 -10.46
C GLU A 225 5.98 2.43 -9.46
N LEU A 226 4.93 1.64 -9.70
CA LEU A 226 4.62 0.43 -8.93
C LEU A 226 5.71 -0.64 -9.09
N ALA A 227 6.12 -0.93 -10.33
CA ALA A 227 7.23 -1.86 -10.59
C ALA A 227 8.55 -1.39 -9.94
N PHE A 228 8.75 -0.08 -9.83
CA PHE A 228 9.90 0.51 -9.18
C PHE A 228 9.88 0.36 -7.66
N LEU A 229 8.73 0.60 -7.00
CA LEU A 229 8.59 0.29 -5.57
C LEU A 229 8.89 -1.18 -5.29
N LEU A 230 8.45 -2.08 -6.18
CA LEU A 230 8.76 -3.51 -6.09
C LEU A 230 10.26 -3.82 -6.30
N ASN A 231 10.92 -3.16 -7.24
CA ASN A 231 12.37 -3.31 -7.45
C ASN A 231 13.20 -2.74 -6.29
N LEU A 232 12.77 -1.63 -5.67
CA LEU A 232 13.40 -1.11 -4.47
C LEU A 232 13.37 -2.13 -3.32
N ILE A 233 12.22 -2.79 -3.09
CA ILE A 233 12.11 -3.88 -2.10
C ILE A 233 13.15 -4.96 -2.39
N TYR A 234 13.27 -5.36 -3.66
CA TYR A 234 14.23 -6.39 -4.07
C TYR A 234 15.69 -5.97 -3.81
N ILE A 235 16.03 -4.71 -4.12
CA ILE A 235 17.36 -4.15 -3.87
C ILE A 235 17.66 -4.12 -2.36
N PHE A 236 16.72 -3.64 -1.54
CA PHE A 236 16.90 -3.60 -0.08
C PHE A 236 17.06 -5.00 0.53
N ARG A 237 16.35 -6.01 0.02
CA ARG A 237 16.55 -7.42 0.43
C ARG A 237 17.93 -7.98 0.05
N SER A 238 18.61 -7.40 -0.94
CA SER A 238 19.88 -7.90 -1.44
C SER A 238 21.09 -7.32 -0.69
N ILE A 239 20.86 -6.37 0.22
CA ILE A 239 21.92 -5.79 1.07
C ILE A 239 22.10 -6.74 2.27
N PRO A 240 23.27 -7.38 2.44
CA PRO A 240 23.54 -8.20 3.62
C PRO A 240 23.51 -7.32 4.88
N GLN A 241 22.70 -7.75 5.86
CA GLN A 241 22.63 -7.13 7.19
C GLN A 241 23.87 -7.44 8.02
#